data_AF-A0A8T3PTH4-F1
#
_entry.id   AF-A0A8T3PTH4-F1
#
_cell.length_a   1.000
_cell.length_b   1.000
_cell.length_c   1.000
_cell.angle_alpha   90.00
_cell.angle_beta   90.00
_cell.angle_gamma   90.00
#
_symmetry.space_group_name_H-M   'P 1'
#
loop_
_entity.id
_entity.type
_entity.pdbx_description
1 polymer ?
#
loop_
_entity_poly.entity_id
_entity_poly.type
_entity_poly.pdbx_seq_one_letter_code
_entity_poly.pdbx_strand_id
1 'polypeptide(L)' 'MKINGVHIDDTFAEAFPMKATRIVITGMTLKWAYRAANSLIGFA' A
#
# COMPACT_ATOMS: atom_id res chain seq x y z
N MET A 1 23.23 -0.38 -11.36
CA MET A 1 22.35 -0.58 -12.55
C MET A 1 21.86 0.78 -13.09
N LYS A 2 21.29 0.89 -14.30
CA LYS A 2 20.59 2.11 -14.77
C LYS A 2 19.25 1.77 -15.43
N ILE A 3 18.16 2.41 -15.00
CA ILE A 3 16.81 2.28 -15.60
C ILE A 3 16.31 3.67 -15.98
N ASN A 4 15.85 3.86 -17.22
CA ASN A 4 15.40 5.15 -17.75
C ASN A 4 16.42 6.29 -17.52
N GLY A 5 17.71 5.98 -17.58
CA GLY A 5 18.80 6.93 -17.32
C GLY A 5 19.07 7.22 -15.83
N VAL A 6 18.22 6.76 -14.92
CA VAL A 6 18.40 6.91 -13.46
C VAL A 6 19.31 5.82 -12.94
N HIS A 7 20.32 6.21 -12.15
CA HIS A 7 21.20 5.27 -11.48
C HIS A 7 20.48 4.56 -10.35
N ILE A 8 20.68 3.25 -10.25
CA ILE A 8 20.20 2.43 -9.15
C ILE A 8 21.41 1.84 -8.47
N ASP A 9 21.56 2.23 -7.21
CA ASP A 9 22.64 1.81 -6.33
C ASP A 9 22.57 0.30 -6.10
N ASP A 10 23.75 -0.34 -6.08
CA ASP A 10 23.87 -1.76 -5.79
C ASP A 10 23.86 -1.99 -4.28
N THR A 11 22.67 -1.99 -3.71
CA THR A 11 22.40 -2.13 -2.27
C THR A 11 21.08 -2.87 -2.05
N PHE A 12 20.73 -3.12 -0.78
CA PHE A 12 19.54 -3.87 -0.40
C PHE A 12 18.65 -3.08 0.59
N ALA A 13 17.37 -3.47 0.66
CA ALA A 13 16.42 -2.97 1.65
C ALA A 13 16.28 -3.99 2.79
N GLU A 14 16.48 -3.55 4.03
CA GLU A 14 16.26 -4.37 5.23
C GLU A 14 14.84 -4.16 5.77
N ALA A 15 14.12 -5.25 6.03
CA ALA A 15 12.71 -5.22 6.46
C ALA A 15 12.55 -5.71 7.90
N PHE A 16 11.41 -5.38 8.52
CA PHE A 16 11.08 -5.75 9.91
C PHE A 16 9.83 -6.63 9.97
N PRO A 17 9.76 -7.59 10.92
CA PRO A 17 8.56 -8.38 11.12
C PRO A 17 7.41 -7.52 11.68
N MET A 18 6.23 -7.64 11.08
CA MET A 18 5.00 -6.95 11.51
C MET A 18 3.83 -7.94 11.50
N LYS A 19 2.87 -7.75 12.41
CA LYS A 19 1.56 -8.41 12.33
C LYS A 19 0.59 -7.47 11.61
N ALA A 20 -0.08 -7.98 10.58
CA ALA A 20 -1.03 -7.22 9.78
C ALA A 20 -2.36 -7.97 9.65
N THR A 21 -3.44 -7.22 9.46
CA THR A 21 -4.79 -7.76 9.20
C THR A 21 -5.25 -7.29 7.84
N ARG A 22 -5.80 -8.21 7.03
CA ARG A 22 -6.39 -7.90 5.72
C ARG A 22 -7.90 -7.99 5.82
N ILE A 23 -8.58 -6.89 5.45
CA ILE A 23 -10.03 -6.77 5.52
C ILE A 23 -10.59 -6.60 4.09
N VAL A 24 -11.73 -7.24 3.81
CA VAL A 24 -12.49 -7.04 2.56
C VAL A 24 -13.68 -6.15 2.86
N ILE A 25 -13.76 -5.01 2.17
CA ILE A 25 -14.86 -4.04 2.31
C ILE A 25 -15.74 -4.13 1.07
N THR A 26 -17.03 -4.38 1.28
CA THR A 26 -18.04 -4.41 0.21
C THR A 26 -18.98 -3.21 0.35
N GLY A 27 -19.69 -2.89 -0.73
CA GLY A 27 -20.67 -1.82 -0.75
C GLY A 27 -21.53 -1.89 -2.01
N MET A 28 -22.68 -1.22 -1.99
CA MET A 28 -23.64 -1.24 -3.11
C MET A 28 -23.04 -0.74 -4.44
N THR A 29 -22.04 0.14 -4.37
CA THR A 29 -21.27 0.62 -5.52
C THR A 29 -19.81 0.77 -5.14
N LEU A 30 -18.93 0.80 -6.14
CA LEU A 30 -17.51 1.07 -5.96
C LEU A 30 -17.28 2.35 -5.15
N LYS A 31 -18.07 3.40 -5.40
CA LYS A 31 -17.96 4.69 -4.69
C LYS A 31 -18.07 4.54 -3.18
N TRP A 32 -19.00 3.73 -2.69
CA TRP A 32 -19.22 3.56 -1.25
C TRP A 32 -18.19 2.63 -0.61
N ALA A 33 -17.84 1.53 -1.28
CA ALA A 33 -16.77 0.65 -0.81
C ALA A 33 -15.44 1.42 -0.69
N TYR A 34 -15.12 2.26 -1.69
CA TYR A 34 -13.89 3.05 -1.69
C TYR A 34 -13.88 4.12 -0.61
N ARG A 35 -14.99 4.82 -0.37
CA ARG A 35 -15.10 5.80 0.73
C ARG A 35 -14.87 5.16 2.10
N ALA A 36 -15.47 4.00 2.35
CA ALA A 36 -15.28 3.25 3.59
C ALA A 36 -13.82 2.81 3.76
N ALA A 37 -13.20 2.29 2.68
CA ALA A 37 -11.80 1.88 2.69
C ALA A 37 -10.84 3.04 3.00
N ASN A 38 -11.03 4.22 2.37
CA ASN A 38 -10.18 5.39 2.63
C ASN A 38 -10.36 5.94 4.04
N SER A 39 -11.59 5.94 4.56
CA SER A 39 -11.85 6.38 5.94
C SER A 39 -11.20 5.47 6.99
N LEU A 40 -11.03 4.17 6.70
CA LEU A 40 -10.41 3.21 7.61
C LEU A 40 -8.90 3.44 7.77
N ILE A 41 -8.23 3.94 6.73
CA ILE A 41 -6.76 4.06 6.67
C ILE A 41 -6.24 5.50 6.84
N GLY A 42 -7.11 6.49 7.11
CA GLY A 42 -6.75 7.91 7.00
C GLY A 42 -5.92 8.50 8.16
N PHE A 43 -5.85 7.83 9.30
CA PHE A 43 -5.04 8.26 10.46
C PHE A 43 -3.96 7.23 10.79
N ALA A 44 -3.23 6.81 9.75
CA ALA A 44 -2.09 5.91 9.81
C ALA A 44 -1.18 6.12 8.60
#